data_AF-A0AA96V1H5-F1
#
_entry.id   AF-A0AA96V1H5-F1
#
_cell.length_a   1.000
_cell.length_b   1.000
_cell.length_c   1.000
_cell.angle_alpha   90.00
_cell.angle_beta   90.00
_cell.angle_gamma   90.00
#
_symmetry.space_group_name_H-M   'P 1'
#
loop_
_entity.id
_entity.type
_entity.pdbx_description
1 polymer ?
#
loop_
_entity_poly.entity_id
_entity_poly.type
_entity_poly.pdbx_seq_one_letter_code
_entity_poly.pdbx_strand_id
1 'polypeptide(L)'
;MTDMNETELIDSQESIQLKSSNHSNHSSNSSNSSNSSNSSNPNGEHASRAVSIQKILAENGADVSVEEIESKLKQMTDIFKVPVAEAQRSVTNAYLKKFNISKTKVFAVKGAAETKKIDEISAMINLPDTWVNLKGKVVQIWENSHESIAQAGLVGDETGIIKFTIWNNSETGVLELNQTYDFKNVVVKSWNDKAGITLNKVSTAAISEEEIENVKFNDSNAGELKDRTTEIRTVAELQQGGIWTDLKANVVQIFEKTHESIAFAGILGDETGTMRFTVWKTSGIENLDAGKSYLFKNAITKEWNGMFSIEINRIGKIEEIDEEIIAKPAVFEICGCAVDIQAGSGLIRRCPECNKVMSKGMCAEHGKVKGKYDLRIKAVFDDGAEAHETIINSELTQNLLNMTLEDAVTMATETLDPECINDIIKTEFVGKYYVVRGAKTDRYVIAENVERADFVDEARVFWLKELIAEELTGIVTGTATETATENETLSSEFEEFEKMLNTMDSDIDIVDDIDISGDFDENIGKIENFDIEEHEIEEHEIEEHEIEENEVI
;
A
#
# COMPACT_ATOMS: atom_id res chain seq x y z
N MET A 1 -57.18 -7.97 29.19
CA MET A 1 -57.88 -9.19 28.75
C MET A 1 -57.35 -9.48 27.36
N THR A 2 -56.32 -10.30 27.19
CA THR A 2 -56.16 -11.77 27.41
C THR A 2 -56.26 -12.53 26.08
N ASP A 3 -55.23 -13.37 25.87
CA ASP A 3 -55.22 -14.64 25.16
C ASP A 3 -54.98 -14.73 23.63
N MET A 4 -53.69 -14.94 23.31
CA MET A 4 -53.09 -16.18 22.72
C MET A 4 -53.43 -16.68 21.30
N ASN A 5 -52.34 -16.90 20.54
CA ASN A 5 -51.95 -18.01 19.64
C ASN A 5 -52.93 -18.66 18.64
N GLU A 6 -52.47 -18.80 17.37
CA GLU A 6 -52.01 -20.08 16.74
C GLU A 6 -51.60 -19.79 15.26
N THR A 7 -50.32 -19.89 14.89
CA THR A 7 -49.58 -20.99 14.20
C THR A 7 -49.78 -21.20 12.69
N GLU A 8 -48.64 -21.28 11.97
CA GLU A 8 -48.35 -21.92 10.66
C GLU A 8 -49.23 -21.62 9.43
N LEU A 9 -48.58 -21.15 8.34
CA LEU A 9 -48.56 -21.85 7.03
C LEU A 9 -47.74 -21.12 5.94
N ILE A 10 -47.22 -21.94 5.00
CA ILE A 10 -46.67 -21.61 3.66
C ILE A 10 -45.26 -21.01 3.62
N ASP A 11 -44.33 -21.92 3.37
CA ASP A 11 -43.04 -21.70 2.71
C ASP A 11 -43.19 -22.01 1.21
N SER A 12 -42.22 -21.60 0.38
CA SER A 12 -42.07 -21.88 -1.07
C SER A 12 -43.08 -21.30 -2.08
N GLN A 13 -42.65 -20.24 -2.80
CA GLN A 13 -42.50 -20.24 -4.27
C GLN A 13 -41.85 -18.93 -4.77
N GLU A 14 -41.14 -19.02 -5.91
CA GLU A 14 -40.52 -17.92 -6.69
C GLU A 14 -39.33 -17.17 -6.02
N SER A 15 -38.23 -16.84 -6.71
CA SER A 15 -37.90 -16.95 -8.13
C SER A 15 -36.39 -17.07 -8.40
N ILE A 16 -36.00 -17.97 -9.31
CA ILE A 16 -34.73 -17.94 -10.08
C ILE A 16 -35.11 -17.67 -11.54
N GLN A 17 -34.34 -16.84 -12.24
CA GLN A 17 -34.52 -16.53 -13.67
C GLN A 17 -33.21 -16.70 -14.45
N LEU A 18 -33.34 -17.06 -15.74
CA LEU A 18 -32.33 -17.16 -16.82
C LEU A 18 -31.39 -18.41 -16.75
N LYS A 19 -31.59 -19.46 -17.56
CA LYS A 19 -31.38 -19.64 -19.04
C LYS A 19 -29.88 -19.65 -19.43
N SER A 20 -29.23 -20.82 -19.62
CA SER A 20 -29.12 -21.66 -20.85
C SER A 20 -28.33 -20.99 -22.01
N SER A 21 -27.33 -21.59 -22.70
CA SER A 21 -27.31 -22.98 -23.24
C SER A 21 -25.93 -23.49 -23.75
N ASN A 22 -25.68 -24.81 -23.62
CA ASN A 22 -25.12 -25.80 -24.58
C ASN A 22 -23.76 -25.72 -25.34
N HIS A 23 -22.94 -26.77 -25.12
CA HIS A 23 -22.17 -27.61 -26.10
C HIS A 23 -20.99 -27.01 -26.92
N SER A 24 -19.95 -27.75 -27.37
CA SER A 24 -19.72 -29.22 -27.57
C SER A 24 -18.22 -29.66 -27.50
N ASN A 25 -17.96 -30.98 -27.39
CA ASN A 25 -16.65 -31.64 -27.33
C ASN A 25 -15.83 -31.66 -28.65
N HIS A 26 -14.48 -31.77 -28.59
CA HIS A 26 -13.74 -33.01 -28.97
C HIS A 26 -12.24 -33.01 -28.56
N SER A 27 -11.46 -34.02 -28.99
CA SER A 27 -10.40 -34.66 -28.18
C SER A 27 -9.23 -35.29 -28.95
N SER A 28 -7.99 -35.16 -28.45
CA SER A 28 -6.83 -36.07 -28.66
C SER A 28 -5.64 -35.65 -27.77
N ASN A 29 -5.18 -36.42 -26.77
CA ASN A 29 -4.19 -37.53 -26.82
C ASN A 29 -2.91 -37.22 -27.65
N SER A 30 -1.67 -37.45 -27.17
CA SER A 30 -1.13 -37.90 -25.86
C SER A 30 0.42 -37.67 -25.84
N SER A 31 1.30 -38.05 -24.89
CA SER A 31 1.24 -38.85 -23.63
C SER A 31 2.58 -38.76 -22.84
N ASN A 32 2.49 -38.64 -21.50
CA ASN A 32 3.42 -39.18 -20.46
C ASN A 32 4.88 -38.63 -20.33
N SER A 33 5.49 -38.51 -19.13
CA SER A 33 5.13 -39.07 -17.79
C SER A 33 5.60 -38.26 -16.56
N SER A 34 4.77 -38.29 -15.50
CA SER A 34 5.08 -38.49 -14.04
C SER A 34 5.98 -37.49 -13.28
N ASN A 35 5.77 -37.15 -12.00
CA ASN A 35 4.76 -37.38 -10.95
C ASN A 35 5.01 -36.30 -9.85
N SER A 36 4.16 -35.91 -8.91
CA SER A 36 2.94 -36.48 -8.32
C SER A 36 2.08 -35.35 -7.71
N SER A 37 0.80 -35.24 -8.10
CA SER A 37 -0.17 -34.33 -7.48
C SER A 37 -1.37 -35.11 -6.94
N ASN A 38 -1.84 -34.75 -5.74
CA ASN A 38 -3.04 -35.34 -5.14
C ASN A 38 -4.28 -34.84 -5.87
N SER A 39 -5.04 -35.75 -6.51
CA SER A 39 -6.37 -35.44 -7.02
C SER A 39 -7.44 -35.82 -5.99
N SER A 40 -8.33 -34.87 -5.71
CA SER A 40 -9.44 -35.04 -4.79
C SER A 40 -10.48 -35.99 -5.39
N ASN A 41 -10.65 -37.19 -4.81
CA ASN A 41 -11.68 -38.14 -5.24
C ASN A 41 -13.04 -37.76 -4.59
N PRO A 42 -14.04 -37.28 -5.35
CA PRO A 42 -15.30 -36.77 -4.77
C PRO A 42 -16.08 -37.83 -3.99
N ASN A 43 -15.92 -39.12 -4.36
CA ASN A 43 -16.58 -40.22 -3.65
C ASN A 43 -16.07 -40.43 -2.22
N GLY A 44 -14.82 -40.06 -1.91
CA GLY A 44 -14.28 -40.20 -0.56
C GLY A 44 -14.83 -39.18 0.43
N GLU A 45 -15.14 -37.98 -0.06
CA GLU A 45 -15.61 -36.87 0.78
C GLU A 45 -17.03 -37.09 1.30
N HIS A 46 -17.95 -37.55 0.43
CA HIS A 46 -19.32 -37.85 0.82
C HIS A 46 -19.41 -38.99 1.85
N ALA A 47 -18.60 -40.05 1.70
CA ALA A 47 -18.57 -41.17 2.64
C ALA A 47 -18.11 -40.73 4.05
N SER A 48 -17.03 -39.94 4.14
CA SER A 48 -16.54 -39.39 5.41
C SER A 48 -17.58 -38.50 6.12
N ARG A 49 -18.26 -37.64 5.34
CA ARG A 49 -19.32 -36.75 5.85
C ARG A 49 -20.58 -37.54 6.24
N ALA A 50 -20.91 -38.62 5.53
CA ALA A 50 -22.02 -39.51 5.87
C ALA A 50 -21.80 -40.27 7.19
N VAL A 51 -20.59 -40.80 7.43
CA VAL A 51 -20.21 -41.41 8.72
C VAL A 51 -20.36 -40.40 9.88
N SER A 52 -19.94 -39.15 9.65
CA SER A 52 -20.04 -38.08 10.65
C SER A 52 -21.50 -37.75 11.03
N ILE A 53 -22.39 -37.65 10.04
CA ILE A 53 -23.84 -37.46 10.28
C ILE A 53 -24.44 -38.70 10.97
N GLN A 54 -24.09 -39.91 10.52
CA GLN A 54 -24.61 -41.15 11.07
C GLN A 54 -24.30 -41.27 12.57
N LYS A 55 -23.08 -40.94 12.97
CA LYS A 55 -22.66 -40.92 14.38
C LYS A 55 -23.52 -39.97 15.22
N ILE A 56 -23.73 -38.73 14.75
CA ILE A 56 -24.55 -37.72 15.43
C ILE A 56 -26.01 -38.20 15.60
N LEU A 57 -26.57 -38.86 14.58
CA LEU A 57 -27.92 -39.42 14.63
C LEU A 57 -28.01 -40.61 15.60
N ALA A 58 -27.06 -41.55 15.54
CA ALA A 58 -27.01 -42.72 16.41
C ALA A 58 -26.86 -42.34 17.90
N GLU A 59 -25.98 -41.39 18.23
CA GLU A 59 -25.80 -40.84 19.58
C GLU A 59 -27.07 -40.17 20.13
N ASN A 60 -27.98 -39.73 19.24
CA ASN A 60 -29.25 -39.11 19.61
C ASN A 60 -30.47 -40.05 19.45
N GLY A 61 -30.25 -41.35 19.19
CA GLY A 61 -31.30 -42.37 19.14
C GLY A 61 -32.00 -42.55 17.80
N ALA A 62 -31.41 -42.06 16.70
CA ALA A 62 -31.87 -42.31 15.34
C ALA A 62 -30.94 -43.30 14.62
N ASP A 63 -31.50 -44.42 14.17
CA ASP A 63 -30.79 -45.39 13.34
C ASP A 63 -31.00 -45.09 11.85
N VAL A 64 -29.90 -44.82 11.15
CA VAL A 64 -29.84 -44.54 9.71
C VAL A 64 -28.54 -45.12 9.18
N SER A 65 -28.57 -45.79 8.03
CA SER A 65 -27.35 -46.34 7.43
C SER A 65 -26.49 -45.23 6.80
N VAL A 66 -25.18 -45.45 6.76
CA VAL A 66 -24.22 -44.50 6.16
C VAL A 66 -24.52 -44.31 4.67
N GLU A 67 -24.96 -45.38 4.01
CA GLU A 67 -25.30 -45.41 2.58
C GLU A 67 -26.57 -44.59 2.25
N GLU A 68 -27.60 -44.59 3.13
CA GLU A 68 -28.79 -43.72 2.96
C GLU A 68 -28.40 -42.24 3.04
N ILE A 69 -27.47 -41.90 3.94
CA ILE A 69 -26.97 -40.53 4.11
C ILE A 69 -26.07 -40.13 2.94
N GLU A 70 -25.13 -40.98 2.53
CA GLU A 70 -24.21 -40.72 1.42
C GLU A 70 -24.97 -40.54 0.10
N SER A 71 -25.95 -41.42 -0.18
CA SER A 71 -26.82 -41.29 -1.36
C SER A 71 -27.56 -39.96 -1.38
N LYS A 72 -28.01 -39.48 -0.21
CA LYS A 72 -28.71 -38.20 -0.08
C LYS A 72 -27.79 -36.99 -0.16
N LEU A 73 -26.55 -37.10 0.32
CA LEU A 73 -25.51 -36.08 0.08
C LEU A 73 -25.22 -35.95 -1.41
N LYS A 74 -24.96 -37.07 -2.10
CA LYS A 74 -24.77 -37.12 -3.56
C LYS A 74 -25.96 -36.57 -4.33
N GLN A 75 -27.20 -36.86 -3.91
CA GLN A 75 -28.38 -36.24 -4.52
C GLN A 75 -28.34 -34.70 -4.39
N MET A 76 -27.97 -34.15 -3.24
CA MET A 76 -27.90 -32.70 -3.02
C MET A 76 -26.76 -32.04 -3.81
N THR A 77 -25.59 -32.67 -3.91
CA THR A 77 -24.41 -32.11 -4.61
C THR A 77 -24.44 -32.35 -6.12
N ASP A 78 -24.86 -33.53 -6.56
CA ASP A 78 -24.74 -33.95 -7.96
C ASP A 78 -25.95 -33.53 -8.79
N ILE A 79 -27.16 -33.62 -8.20
CA ILE A 79 -28.42 -33.28 -8.87
C ILE A 79 -28.82 -31.83 -8.58
N PHE A 80 -28.87 -31.44 -7.30
CA PHE A 80 -29.28 -30.09 -6.91
C PHE A 80 -28.16 -29.04 -6.91
N LYS A 81 -26.91 -29.44 -7.20
CA LYS A 81 -25.71 -28.57 -7.25
C LYS A 81 -25.49 -27.72 -6.00
N VAL A 82 -25.96 -28.19 -4.84
CA VAL A 82 -25.78 -27.53 -3.55
C VAL A 82 -24.32 -27.73 -3.10
N PRO A 83 -23.60 -26.68 -2.64
CA PRO A 83 -22.25 -26.82 -2.11
C PRO A 83 -22.16 -27.87 -0.99
N VAL A 84 -21.07 -28.65 -0.94
CA VAL A 84 -20.97 -29.85 -0.09
C VAL A 84 -21.23 -29.59 1.40
N ALA A 85 -20.76 -28.44 1.91
CA ALA A 85 -21.02 -28.04 3.29
C ALA A 85 -22.51 -27.77 3.57
N GLU A 86 -23.23 -27.15 2.63
CA GLU A 86 -24.66 -26.85 2.77
C GLU A 86 -25.52 -28.08 2.51
N ALA A 87 -25.09 -28.97 1.62
CA ALA A 87 -25.66 -30.31 1.47
C ALA A 87 -25.58 -31.10 2.78
N GLN A 88 -24.43 -31.07 3.47
CA GLN A 88 -24.25 -31.71 4.79
C GLN A 88 -25.22 -31.15 5.83
N ARG A 89 -25.34 -29.82 5.94
CA ARG A 89 -26.29 -29.18 6.86
C ARG A 89 -27.74 -29.51 6.55
N SER A 90 -28.12 -29.47 5.27
CA SER A 90 -29.50 -29.73 4.83
C SER A 90 -29.89 -31.20 5.10
N VAL A 91 -29.02 -32.16 4.76
CA VAL A 91 -29.24 -33.59 5.04
C VAL A 91 -29.34 -33.85 6.55
N THR A 92 -28.44 -33.26 7.36
CA THR A 92 -28.48 -33.39 8.82
C THR A 92 -29.80 -32.84 9.39
N ASN A 93 -30.20 -31.62 9.00
CA ASN A 93 -31.45 -31.01 9.44
C ASN A 93 -32.69 -31.82 9.02
N ALA A 94 -32.68 -32.41 7.81
CA ALA A 94 -33.76 -33.25 7.32
C ALA A 94 -33.95 -34.52 8.17
N TYR A 95 -32.85 -35.17 8.57
CA TYR A 95 -32.93 -36.34 9.45
C TYR A 95 -33.31 -35.96 10.89
N LEU A 96 -32.77 -34.87 11.45
CA LEU A 96 -33.19 -34.38 12.77
C LEU A 96 -34.70 -34.09 12.82
N LYS A 97 -35.28 -33.50 11.76
CA LYS A 97 -36.72 -33.32 11.61
C LYS A 97 -37.46 -34.67 11.47
N LYS A 98 -36.96 -35.61 10.65
CA LYS A 98 -37.54 -36.96 10.44
C LYS A 98 -37.68 -37.75 11.75
N PHE A 99 -36.69 -37.66 12.64
CA PHE A 99 -36.68 -38.38 13.92
C PHE A 99 -37.20 -37.55 15.12
N ASN A 100 -37.75 -36.36 14.87
CA ASN A 100 -38.24 -35.43 15.89
C ASN A 100 -37.19 -35.10 16.98
N ILE A 101 -35.91 -35.09 16.61
CA ILE A 101 -34.80 -34.78 17.50
C ILE A 101 -34.65 -33.26 17.55
N SER A 102 -34.84 -32.66 18.73
CA SER A 102 -34.67 -31.22 18.91
C SER A 102 -33.25 -30.79 18.54
N LYS A 103 -33.14 -29.78 17.64
CA LYS A 103 -31.86 -29.15 17.28
C LYS A 103 -31.08 -28.68 18.52
N THR A 104 -31.79 -28.22 19.55
CA THR A 104 -31.22 -27.81 20.84
C THR A 104 -30.60 -28.98 21.61
N LYS A 105 -31.12 -30.21 21.46
CA LYS A 105 -30.55 -31.40 22.13
C LYS A 105 -29.25 -31.87 21.47
N VAL A 106 -29.14 -31.71 20.15
CA VAL A 106 -27.96 -32.13 19.36
C VAL A 106 -26.86 -31.08 19.35
N PHE A 107 -27.22 -29.80 19.21
CA PHE A 107 -26.26 -28.70 19.02
C PHE A 107 -26.13 -27.77 20.24
N ALA A 108 -26.95 -27.92 21.29
CA ALA A 108 -26.89 -27.06 22.47
C ALA A 108 -26.88 -27.85 23.78
N VAL A 109 -25.87 -28.71 23.94
CA VAL A 109 -25.45 -29.13 25.28
C VAL A 109 -24.68 -27.97 25.92
N LYS A 110 -25.40 -27.08 26.62
CA LYS A 110 -24.79 -26.07 27.50
C LYS A 110 -23.86 -26.78 28.49
N GLY A 111 -22.55 -26.65 28.30
CA GLY A 111 -21.52 -27.15 29.22
C GLY A 111 -20.81 -28.45 28.84
N ALA A 112 -20.94 -28.97 27.61
CA ALA A 112 -20.17 -30.16 27.16
C ALA A 112 -19.21 -29.89 25.98
N ALA A 113 -19.00 -28.62 25.60
CA ALA A 113 -17.90 -28.26 24.72
C ALA A 113 -16.56 -28.51 25.45
N GLU A 114 -15.65 -29.24 24.82
CA GLU A 114 -14.31 -29.51 25.37
C GLU A 114 -13.44 -28.25 25.27
N THR A 115 -12.58 -28.02 26.26
CA THR A 115 -11.63 -26.91 26.24
C THR A 115 -10.40 -27.33 25.47
N LYS A 116 -10.04 -26.57 24.42
CA LYS A 116 -8.96 -26.90 23.49
C LYS A 116 -8.03 -25.73 23.28
N LYS A 117 -6.80 -26.04 22.89
CA LYS A 117 -5.80 -25.08 22.45
C LYS A 117 -6.00 -24.68 20.98
N ILE A 118 -5.47 -23.53 20.59
CA ILE A 118 -5.72 -22.96 19.27
C ILE A 118 -5.10 -23.80 18.14
N ASP A 119 -3.99 -24.49 18.37
CA ASP A 119 -3.42 -25.45 17.42
C ASP A 119 -4.36 -26.65 17.15
N GLU A 120 -4.92 -27.25 18.20
CA GLU A 120 -5.95 -28.31 18.10
C GLU A 120 -7.17 -27.82 17.31
N ILE A 121 -7.67 -26.62 17.62
CA ILE A 121 -8.83 -26.02 16.92
C ILE A 121 -8.49 -25.76 15.45
N SER A 122 -7.27 -25.31 15.16
CA SER A 122 -6.80 -25.07 13.79
C SER A 122 -6.77 -26.36 12.96
N ALA A 123 -6.45 -27.50 13.58
CA ALA A 123 -6.50 -28.81 12.95
C ALA A 123 -7.93 -29.33 12.68
N MET A 124 -8.98 -28.71 13.25
CA MET A 124 -10.39 -29.11 13.09
C MET A 124 -11.08 -28.51 11.86
N ILE A 125 -10.31 -28.01 10.89
CA ILE A 125 -10.77 -27.49 9.59
C ILE A 125 -11.80 -28.39 8.87
N ASN A 126 -11.62 -29.71 8.97
CA ASN A 126 -12.49 -30.73 8.35
C ASN A 126 -13.74 -31.09 9.18
N LEU A 127 -13.90 -30.49 10.37
CA LEU A 127 -15.03 -30.69 11.30
C LEU A 127 -15.76 -29.35 11.55
N PRO A 128 -16.32 -28.71 10.51
CA PRO A 128 -17.05 -27.45 10.67
C PRO A 128 -18.30 -27.63 11.52
N ASP A 129 -18.72 -26.53 12.16
CA ASP A 129 -19.83 -26.44 13.10
C ASP A 129 -19.63 -27.23 14.43
N THR A 130 -18.38 -27.56 14.77
CA THR A 130 -17.98 -28.17 16.07
C THR A 130 -17.96 -27.13 17.19
N TRP A 131 -18.39 -27.51 18.40
CA TRP A 131 -18.42 -26.64 19.58
C TRP A 131 -17.19 -26.86 20.47
N VAL A 132 -16.48 -25.78 20.80
CA VAL A 132 -15.27 -25.80 21.66
C VAL A 132 -15.34 -24.68 22.70
N ASN A 133 -14.56 -24.84 23.78
CA ASN A 133 -14.13 -23.73 24.62
C ASN A 133 -12.65 -23.45 24.34
N LEU A 134 -12.20 -22.22 24.55
CA LEU A 134 -10.78 -21.88 24.57
C LEU A 134 -10.53 -20.74 25.57
N LYS A 135 -9.30 -20.65 26.08
CA LYS A 135 -8.79 -19.44 26.74
C LYS A 135 -7.85 -18.75 25.76
N GLY A 136 -7.98 -17.44 25.59
CA GLY A 136 -7.14 -16.71 24.63
C GLY A 136 -7.12 -15.20 24.86
N LYS A 137 -6.01 -14.58 24.49
CA LYS A 137 -5.81 -13.13 24.49
C LYS A 137 -6.21 -12.55 23.14
N VAL A 138 -7.01 -11.48 23.15
CA VAL A 138 -7.40 -10.78 21.91
C VAL A 138 -6.20 -9.96 21.43
N VAL A 139 -5.56 -10.39 20.34
CA VAL A 139 -4.34 -9.75 19.80
C VAL A 139 -4.64 -8.79 18.65
N GLN A 140 -5.83 -8.89 18.05
CA GLN A 140 -6.28 -7.97 17.01
C GLN A 140 -7.81 -7.87 17.01
N ILE A 141 -8.32 -6.68 16.73
CA ILE A 141 -9.72 -6.42 16.42
C ILE A 141 -9.73 -5.72 15.05
N TRP A 142 -10.64 -6.13 14.18
CA TRP A 142 -10.88 -5.50 12.89
C TRP A 142 -12.18 -4.71 12.92
N GLU A 143 -12.22 -3.60 12.20
CA GLU A 143 -13.49 -2.96 11.84
C GLU A 143 -14.22 -3.80 10.79
N ASN A 144 -15.54 -3.78 10.81
CA ASN A 144 -16.38 -4.49 9.86
C ASN A 144 -17.47 -3.57 9.35
N SER A 145 -17.68 -3.55 8.04
CA SER A 145 -18.69 -2.75 7.35
C SER A 145 -20.09 -3.39 7.35
N HIS A 146 -20.22 -4.66 7.77
CA HIS A 146 -21.49 -5.40 7.69
C HIS A 146 -22.25 -5.45 9.03
N GLU A 147 -23.47 -4.91 9.04
CA GLU A 147 -24.35 -4.75 10.23
C GLU A 147 -24.64 -6.04 11.04
N SER A 148 -24.47 -7.20 10.42
CA SER A 148 -24.71 -8.50 11.08
C SER A 148 -23.58 -8.95 11.99
N ILE A 149 -22.40 -8.31 11.95
CA ILE A 149 -21.21 -8.69 12.71
C ILE A 149 -20.91 -7.58 13.72
N ALA A 150 -21.01 -7.91 15.02
CA ALA A 150 -20.70 -6.98 16.10
C ALA A 150 -19.19 -6.75 16.24
N GLN A 151 -18.37 -7.79 16.02
CA GLN A 151 -16.92 -7.70 16.13
C GLN A 151 -16.24 -8.84 15.37
N ALA A 152 -15.04 -8.61 14.84
CA ALA A 152 -14.16 -9.67 14.34
C ALA A 152 -12.70 -9.34 14.71
N GLY A 153 -11.82 -10.34 14.65
CA GLY A 153 -10.42 -10.13 15.00
C GLY A 153 -9.63 -11.42 15.11
N LEU A 154 -8.48 -11.35 15.78
CA LEU A 154 -7.64 -12.49 16.12
C LEU A 154 -7.56 -12.67 17.63
N VAL A 155 -7.66 -13.93 18.07
CA VAL A 155 -7.39 -14.38 19.44
C VAL A 155 -6.23 -15.37 19.41
N GLY A 156 -5.38 -15.35 20.43
CA GLY A 156 -4.19 -16.19 20.52
C GLY A 156 -3.91 -16.77 21.90
N ASP A 157 -3.14 -17.85 21.91
CA ASP A 157 -2.63 -18.55 23.10
C ASP A 157 -1.18 -19.00 22.85
N GLU A 158 -0.59 -19.78 23.76
CA GLU A 158 0.79 -20.25 23.61
C GLU A 158 1.01 -21.26 22.46
N THR A 159 -0.05 -21.69 21.77
CA THR A 159 -0.03 -22.69 20.68
C THR A 159 -0.27 -22.09 19.30
N GLY A 160 -1.02 -21.00 19.19
CA GLY A 160 -1.32 -20.35 17.92
C GLY A 160 -2.20 -19.10 18.02
N ILE A 161 -2.59 -18.59 16.85
CA ILE A 161 -3.61 -17.54 16.66
C ILE A 161 -4.74 -18.05 15.76
N ILE A 162 -5.97 -17.61 16.01
CA ILE A 162 -7.15 -17.94 15.22
C ILE A 162 -8.10 -16.74 15.06
N LYS A 163 -8.74 -16.67 13.89
CA LYS A 163 -9.76 -15.66 13.60
C LYS A 163 -11.03 -15.90 14.42
N PHE A 164 -11.54 -14.86 15.08
CA PHE A 164 -12.86 -14.87 15.70
C PHE A 164 -13.87 -13.97 14.96
N THR A 165 -15.15 -14.27 15.11
CA THR A 165 -16.25 -13.42 14.60
C THR A 165 -17.46 -13.50 15.54
N ILE A 166 -17.89 -12.37 16.05
CA ILE A 166 -19.07 -12.19 16.92
C ILE A 166 -20.22 -11.65 16.06
N TRP A 167 -21.31 -12.39 15.98
CA TRP A 167 -22.51 -11.91 15.29
C TRP A 167 -23.25 -10.89 16.15
N ASN A 168 -23.88 -9.90 15.53
CA ASN A 168 -24.63 -8.83 16.20
C ASN A 168 -25.87 -9.35 16.97
N ASN A 169 -26.24 -10.61 16.72
CA ASN A 169 -27.25 -11.30 17.52
C ASN A 169 -26.71 -11.94 18.81
N SER A 170 -25.40 -11.83 19.10
CA SER A 170 -24.76 -12.43 20.27
C SER A 170 -24.85 -11.53 21.50
N GLU A 171 -24.99 -12.14 22.68
CA GLU A 171 -25.03 -11.47 23.98
C GLU A 171 -23.65 -11.42 24.67
N THR A 172 -22.58 -11.71 23.92
CA THR A 172 -21.20 -11.82 24.45
C THR A 172 -20.63 -10.51 25.02
N GLY A 173 -21.10 -9.36 24.55
CA GLY A 173 -20.45 -8.06 24.80
C GLY A 173 -19.30 -7.77 23.83
N VAL A 174 -18.68 -6.60 23.99
CA VAL A 174 -17.52 -6.17 23.19
C VAL A 174 -16.24 -6.67 23.86
N LEU A 175 -15.33 -7.26 23.08
CA LEU A 175 -14.02 -7.67 23.56
C LEU A 175 -13.01 -6.52 23.44
N GLU A 176 -12.18 -6.38 24.46
CA GLU A 176 -11.07 -5.42 24.50
C GLU A 176 -9.75 -6.03 23.97
N LEU A 177 -8.94 -5.19 23.31
CA LEU A 177 -7.62 -5.56 22.81
C LEU A 177 -6.66 -5.83 23.98
N ASN A 178 -5.77 -6.81 23.82
CA ASN A 178 -4.80 -7.29 24.82
C ASN A 178 -5.41 -7.89 26.09
N GLN A 179 -6.73 -7.98 26.22
CA GLN A 179 -7.37 -8.67 27.34
C GLN A 179 -7.50 -10.18 27.06
N THR A 180 -7.28 -10.99 28.09
CA THR A 180 -7.48 -12.45 28.04
C THR A 180 -8.90 -12.82 28.46
N TYR A 181 -9.54 -13.70 27.70
CA TYR A 181 -10.90 -14.17 27.90
C TYR A 181 -11.01 -15.70 27.91
N ASP A 182 -11.93 -16.21 28.74
CA ASP A 182 -12.47 -17.56 28.70
C ASP A 182 -13.67 -17.61 27.75
N PHE A 183 -13.46 -18.12 26.55
CA PHE A 183 -14.48 -18.34 25.53
C PHE A 183 -15.15 -19.69 25.73
N LYS A 184 -16.48 -19.70 25.91
CA LYS A 184 -17.27 -20.92 26.10
C LYS A 184 -18.34 -21.07 25.04
N ASN A 185 -18.55 -22.30 24.59
CA ASN A 185 -19.48 -22.68 23.52
C ASN A 185 -19.27 -21.84 22.24
N VAL A 186 -18.05 -21.72 21.74
CA VAL A 186 -17.78 -21.10 20.43
C VAL A 186 -17.83 -22.17 19.33
N VAL A 187 -18.21 -21.77 18.12
CA VAL A 187 -18.41 -22.69 16.99
C VAL A 187 -17.23 -22.56 16.03
N VAL A 188 -16.53 -23.67 15.77
CA VAL A 188 -15.47 -23.74 14.75
C VAL A 188 -16.11 -23.72 13.36
N LYS A 189 -15.63 -22.83 12.49
CA LYS A 189 -15.99 -22.78 11.07
C LYS A 189 -14.73 -22.78 10.23
N SER A 190 -14.78 -23.40 9.05
CA SER A 190 -13.74 -23.28 8.03
C SER A 190 -14.16 -22.25 6.96
N TRP A 191 -13.22 -21.45 6.51
CA TRP A 191 -13.36 -20.49 5.41
C TRP A 191 -12.03 -20.35 4.67
N ASN A 192 -12.05 -20.49 3.34
CA ASN A 192 -10.87 -20.42 2.47
C ASN A 192 -9.68 -21.25 3.02
N ASP A 193 -9.97 -22.52 3.33
CA ASP A 193 -9.05 -23.49 3.94
C ASP A 193 -8.29 -23.02 5.21
N LYS A 194 -8.88 -22.07 5.96
CA LYS A 194 -8.47 -21.71 7.33
C LYS A 194 -9.60 -21.96 8.32
N ALA A 195 -9.26 -22.45 9.52
CA ALA A 195 -10.20 -22.55 10.63
C ALA A 195 -10.37 -21.18 11.33
N GLY A 196 -11.56 -20.92 11.84
CA GLY A 196 -11.91 -19.75 12.64
C GLY A 196 -12.98 -20.11 13.67
N ILE A 197 -13.12 -19.28 14.71
CA ILE A 197 -14.18 -19.43 15.72
C ILE A 197 -15.28 -18.40 15.51
N THR A 198 -16.51 -18.78 15.84
CA THR A 198 -17.71 -17.97 15.73
C THR A 198 -18.45 -17.93 17.06
N LEU A 199 -18.81 -16.72 17.50
CA LEU A 199 -19.58 -16.49 18.72
C LEU A 199 -21.02 -16.13 18.35
N ASN A 200 -21.96 -16.83 18.96
CA ASN A 200 -23.40 -16.71 18.73
C ASN A 200 -24.17 -16.54 20.06
N LYS A 201 -25.51 -16.48 20.01
CA LYS A 201 -26.42 -16.34 21.17
C LYS A 201 -26.14 -17.22 22.40
N VAL A 202 -25.48 -18.37 22.27
CA VAL A 202 -25.17 -19.26 23.41
C VAL A 202 -23.67 -19.32 23.74
N SER A 203 -22.85 -18.57 22.99
CA SER A 203 -21.43 -18.34 23.27
C SER A 203 -21.25 -17.24 24.31
N THR A 204 -20.30 -17.41 25.22
CA THR A 204 -19.95 -16.41 26.24
C THR A 204 -18.44 -16.21 26.27
N ALA A 205 -17.99 -14.97 26.43
CA ALA A 205 -16.60 -14.64 26.73
C ALA A 205 -16.59 -13.93 28.09
N ALA A 206 -15.91 -14.50 29.07
CA ALA A 206 -15.69 -13.88 30.37
C ALA A 206 -14.22 -13.46 30.48
N ILE A 207 -13.92 -12.35 31.15
CA ILE A 207 -12.53 -11.96 31.43
C ILE A 207 -11.88 -13.05 32.29
N SER A 208 -10.69 -13.51 31.90
CA SER A 208 -9.88 -14.48 32.67
C SER A 208 -9.01 -13.75 33.69
N GLU A 209 -8.95 -14.24 34.92
CA GLU A 209 -8.01 -13.77 35.96
C GLU A 209 -6.56 -14.19 35.67
N GLU A 210 -6.38 -15.27 34.90
CA GLU A 210 -5.07 -15.69 34.38
C GLU A 210 -4.82 -14.99 33.03
N GLU A 211 -3.77 -14.17 32.94
CA GLU A 211 -3.37 -13.51 31.71
C GLU A 211 -2.43 -14.39 30.87
N ILE A 212 -2.58 -14.37 29.55
CA ILE A 212 -1.62 -14.95 28.62
C ILE A 212 -0.58 -13.88 28.27
N GLU A 213 0.64 -14.03 28.79
CA GLU A 213 1.76 -13.14 28.46
C GLU A 213 2.30 -13.39 27.05
N ASN A 214 2.43 -14.66 26.66
CA ASN A 214 3.07 -15.08 25.40
C ASN A 214 2.04 -15.74 24.47
N VAL A 215 1.80 -15.12 23.32
CA VAL A 215 1.01 -15.68 22.22
C VAL A 215 1.94 -16.19 21.12
N LYS A 216 1.72 -17.40 20.64
CA LYS A 216 2.47 -17.97 19.53
C LYS A 216 1.80 -17.61 18.20
N PHE A 217 2.55 -16.99 17.31
CA PHE A 217 2.13 -16.74 15.94
C PHE A 217 2.57 -17.92 15.06
N ASN A 218 1.67 -18.46 14.23
CA ASN A 218 1.99 -19.58 13.33
C ASN A 218 2.50 -19.05 11.99
N ASP A 219 3.58 -19.64 11.48
CA ASP A 219 4.34 -19.16 10.30
C ASP A 219 3.50 -18.98 9.02
N SER A 220 2.39 -19.72 8.88
CA SER A 220 1.45 -19.59 7.74
C SER A 220 0.58 -18.31 7.75
N ASN A 221 0.73 -17.45 8.76
CA ASN A 221 0.24 -16.06 8.77
C ASN A 221 1.38 -15.02 8.90
N ALA A 222 2.65 -15.41 8.79
CA ALA A 222 3.80 -14.52 8.98
C ALA A 222 3.90 -13.37 7.94
N GLY A 223 3.19 -13.48 6.82
CA GLY A 223 3.06 -12.40 5.84
C GLY A 223 2.15 -11.24 6.28
N GLU A 224 1.17 -11.49 7.16
CA GLU A 224 0.20 -10.47 7.63
C GLU A 224 0.53 -9.92 9.02
N LEU A 225 1.59 -10.43 9.68
CA LEU A 225 1.96 -10.14 11.06
C LEU A 225 3.47 -9.85 11.20
N LYS A 226 4.01 -9.04 10.28
CA LYS A 226 5.27 -8.33 10.57
C LYS A 226 4.99 -7.21 11.57
N ASP A 227 5.26 -7.57 12.81
CA ASP A 227 5.61 -6.70 13.91
C ASP A 227 4.51 -5.75 14.45
N ARG A 228 3.88 -6.22 15.53
CA ARG A 228 3.02 -5.44 16.44
C ARG A 228 3.66 -5.27 17.81
N THR A 229 4.94 -4.93 17.81
CA THR A 229 5.65 -4.47 19.00
C THR A 229 5.12 -3.11 19.44
N THR A 230 4.91 -2.95 20.74
CA THR A 230 4.81 -1.64 21.40
C THR A 230 6.22 -1.07 21.65
N GLU A 231 7.13 -1.28 20.70
CA GLU A 231 8.48 -0.75 20.76
C GLU A 231 8.41 0.73 20.38
N ILE A 232 9.06 1.58 21.18
CA ILE A 232 9.22 2.99 20.83
C ILE A 232 10.38 3.05 19.85
N ARG A 233 10.08 3.47 18.61
CA ARG A 233 11.08 3.66 17.56
C ARG A 233 11.24 5.13 17.24
N THR A 234 12.38 5.44 16.64
CA THR A 234 12.72 6.75 16.09
C THR A 234 12.26 6.87 14.63
N VAL A 235 12.12 8.09 14.12
CA VAL A 235 11.72 8.34 12.73
C VAL A 235 12.67 7.69 11.72
N ALA A 236 13.98 7.69 11.98
CA ALA A 236 14.97 7.08 11.10
C ALA A 236 14.91 5.54 11.04
N GLU A 237 14.27 4.88 12.00
CA GLU A 237 14.07 3.42 11.99
C GLU A 237 12.82 3.00 11.19
N LEU A 238 11.91 3.94 10.90
CA LEU A 238 10.62 3.69 10.24
C LEU A 238 10.69 3.75 8.71
N GLN A 239 11.70 3.08 8.13
CA GLN A 239 11.99 3.04 6.69
C GLN A 239 11.40 1.78 6.01
N GLN A 240 10.23 1.32 6.47
CA GLN A 240 9.52 0.16 5.92
C GLN A 240 8.01 0.25 6.24
N GLY A 241 7.17 0.01 5.24
CA GLY A 241 5.72 -0.06 5.40
C GLY A 241 5.23 -1.30 6.20
N GLY A 242 4.04 -1.19 6.78
CA GLY A 242 3.36 -2.26 7.51
C GLY A 242 3.75 -2.42 8.98
N ILE A 243 4.86 -1.80 9.42
CA ILE A 243 5.35 -1.85 10.79
C ILE A 243 4.38 -1.12 11.73
N TRP A 244 3.99 -1.75 12.85
CA TRP A 244 3.36 -1.04 13.96
C TRP A 244 4.40 -0.61 14.98
N THR A 245 4.20 0.57 15.57
CA THR A 245 5.18 1.17 16.49
C THR A 245 4.50 2.13 17.46
N ASP A 246 5.14 2.35 18.60
CA ASP A 246 4.98 3.62 19.33
C ASP A 246 6.08 4.59 18.85
N LEU A 247 5.82 5.89 18.88
CA LEU A 247 6.75 6.93 18.44
C LEU A 247 6.63 8.16 19.36
N LYS A 248 7.77 8.68 19.82
CA LYS A 248 7.88 9.98 20.47
C LYS A 248 8.30 11.01 19.42
N ALA A 249 7.47 12.02 19.14
CA ALA A 249 7.79 13.04 18.14
C ALA A 249 7.17 14.41 18.44
N ASN A 250 7.79 15.47 17.92
CA ASN A 250 7.21 16.81 17.82
C ASN A 250 6.35 16.91 16.56
N VAL A 251 5.16 17.53 16.66
CA VAL A 251 4.34 17.87 15.49
C VAL A 251 4.86 19.17 14.90
N VAL A 252 5.74 19.08 13.91
CA VAL A 252 6.39 20.24 13.27
C VAL A 252 5.37 21.13 12.55
N GLN A 253 4.44 20.52 11.81
CA GLN A 253 3.46 21.23 11.01
C GLN A 253 2.16 20.43 10.88
N ILE A 254 1.03 21.13 10.83
CA ILE A 254 -0.28 20.57 10.49
C ILE A 254 -0.73 21.21 9.17
N PHE A 255 -1.24 20.40 8.26
CA PHE A 255 -1.76 20.81 6.96
C PHE A 255 -3.28 21.06 7.00
N GLU A 256 -3.79 21.76 5.98
CA GLU A 256 -5.24 21.84 5.76
C GLU A 256 -5.83 20.47 5.39
N LYS A 257 -7.11 20.27 5.74
CA LYS A 257 -7.76 18.96 5.60
C LYS A 257 -8.19 18.73 4.16
N THR A 258 -7.50 17.83 3.47
CA THR A 258 -7.78 17.48 2.06
C THR A 258 -9.03 16.61 1.87
N HIS A 259 -9.44 15.85 2.90
CA HIS A 259 -10.63 14.99 2.84
C HIS A 259 -11.35 14.92 4.19
N GLU A 260 -12.67 14.71 4.17
CA GLU A 260 -13.49 14.73 5.39
C GLU A 260 -13.23 13.57 6.36
N SER A 261 -12.61 12.48 5.92
CA SER A 261 -12.24 11.35 6.79
C SER A 261 -10.97 11.61 7.62
N ILE A 262 -10.22 12.66 7.31
CA ILE A 262 -8.98 13.03 7.99
C ILE A 262 -9.31 13.94 9.19
N ALA A 263 -8.80 13.59 10.37
CA ALA A 263 -8.82 14.47 11.53
C ALA A 263 -7.69 15.49 11.45
N PHE A 264 -6.46 15.01 11.22
CA PHE A 264 -5.24 15.81 11.05
C PHE A 264 -4.32 15.15 10.02
N ALA A 265 -3.57 15.95 9.28
CA ALA A 265 -2.43 15.49 8.49
C ALA A 265 -1.30 16.51 8.65
N GLY A 266 -0.04 16.09 8.48
CA GLY A 266 1.07 17.00 8.74
C GLY A 266 2.44 16.35 8.66
N ILE A 267 3.42 17.06 9.24
CA ILE A 267 4.79 16.60 9.44
C ILE A 267 5.06 16.51 10.93
N LEU A 268 5.66 15.41 11.35
CA LEU A 268 6.23 15.23 12.67
C LEU A 268 7.73 14.92 12.57
N GLY A 269 8.46 15.00 13.67
CA GLY A 269 9.87 14.62 13.70
C GLY A 269 10.44 14.46 15.10
N ASP A 270 11.59 13.82 15.15
CA ASP A 270 12.44 13.67 16.33
C ASP A 270 13.89 14.06 15.98
N GLU A 271 14.83 13.80 16.89
CA GLU A 271 16.25 14.09 16.68
C GLU A 271 16.89 13.32 15.50
N THR A 272 16.24 12.26 15.01
CA THR A 272 16.73 11.42 13.92
C THR A 272 16.23 11.87 12.54
N GLY A 273 15.01 12.38 12.45
CA GLY A 273 14.41 12.80 11.18
C GLY A 273 12.98 13.33 11.27
N THR A 274 12.37 13.55 10.11
CA THR A 274 10.95 13.93 9.98
C THR A 274 10.19 12.95 9.09
N MET A 275 8.90 12.83 9.32
CA MET A 275 8.03 11.97 8.54
C MET A 275 6.61 12.56 8.44
N ARG A 276 5.91 12.28 7.36
CA ARG A 276 4.49 12.64 7.22
C ARG A 276 3.61 11.79 8.12
N PHE A 277 2.53 12.36 8.63
CA PHE A 277 1.53 11.60 9.38
C PHE A 277 0.10 11.92 8.94
N THR A 278 -0.79 10.94 9.12
CA THR A 278 -2.24 11.08 8.95
C THR A 278 -2.96 10.53 10.18
N VAL A 279 -3.78 11.35 10.83
CA VAL A 279 -4.72 10.93 11.88
C VAL A 279 -6.11 10.84 11.27
N TRP A 280 -6.69 9.65 11.24
CA TRP A 280 -8.04 9.44 10.71
C TRP A 280 -9.10 9.84 11.75
N LYS A 281 -10.27 10.34 11.33
CA LYS A 281 -11.39 10.65 12.24
C LYS A 281 -11.86 9.45 13.06
N THR A 282 -11.64 8.23 12.55
CA THR A 282 -11.93 6.99 13.26
C THR A 282 -11.12 6.82 14.57
N SER A 283 -9.99 7.52 14.73
CA SER A 283 -9.21 7.60 15.98
C SER A 283 -9.96 8.26 17.15
N GLY A 284 -10.93 9.14 16.87
CA GLY A 284 -11.56 9.97 17.91
C GLY A 284 -10.65 11.03 18.51
N ILE A 285 -9.51 11.34 17.89
CA ILE A 285 -8.57 12.37 18.35
C ILE A 285 -9.04 13.72 17.84
N GLU A 286 -9.39 14.62 18.76
CA GLU A 286 -9.99 15.93 18.44
C GLU A 286 -9.01 17.11 18.52
N ASN A 287 -7.90 16.97 19.26
CA ASN A 287 -6.92 18.03 19.47
C ASN A 287 -5.51 17.55 19.12
N LEU A 288 -4.80 18.35 18.34
CA LEU A 288 -3.38 18.21 18.02
C LEU A 288 -2.87 19.61 17.63
N ASP A 289 -1.91 20.14 18.38
CA ASP A 289 -1.27 21.44 18.11
C ASP A 289 0.14 21.24 17.55
N ALA A 290 0.52 22.08 16.58
CA ALA A 290 1.89 22.15 16.07
C ALA A 290 2.85 22.81 17.07
N GLY A 291 4.13 22.44 17.02
CA GLY A 291 5.19 22.85 17.92
C GLY A 291 5.27 22.06 19.24
N LYS A 292 4.27 21.22 19.54
CA LYS A 292 4.23 20.38 20.75
C LYS A 292 4.76 18.96 20.49
N SER A 293 5.20 18.32 21.57
CA SER A 293 5.68 16.94 21.58
C SER A 293 4.62 15.96 22.11
N TYR A 294 4.54 14.79 21.48
CA TYR A 294 3.55 13.77 21.79
C TYR A 294 4.15 12.36 21.72
N LEU A 295 3.54 11.46 22.47
CA LEU A 295 3.68 10.02 22.33
C LEU A 295 2.52 9.48 21.50
N PHE A 296 2.84 9.08 20.26
CA PHE A 296 1.95 8.38 19.34
C PHE A 296 2.02 6.88 19.67
N LYS A 297 0.89 6.26 19.99
CA LYS A 297 0.80 4.83 20.31
C LYS A 297 0.01 4.06 19.27
N ASN A 298 0.42 2.83 18.97
CA ASN A 298 -0.14 2.00 17.90
C ASN A 298 -0.25 2.76 16.56
N ALA A 299 0.79 3.49 16.18
CA ALA A 299 0.93 4.02 14.83
C ALA A 299 1.27 2.87 13.86
N ILE A 300 0.84 2.95 12.61
CA ILE A 300 1.27 2.03 11.55
C ILE A 300 2.03 2.81 10.46
N THR A 301 3.23 2.35 10.11
CA THR A 301 3.98 2.89 8.98
C THR A 301 3.36 2.45 7.66
N LYS A 302 3.25 3.38 6.72
CA LYS A 302 2.73 3.17 5.37
C LYS A 302 3.71 3.74 4.36
N GLU A 303 3.93 2.96 3.31
CA GLU A 303 4.77 3.31 2.17
C GLU A 303 3.89 3.78 1.01
N TRP A 304 4.32 4.85 0.33
CA TRP A 304 3.71 5.33 -0.91
C TRP A 304 4.80 5.93 -1.79
N ASN A 305 5.00 5.39 -3.00
CA ASN A 305 6.06 5.80 -3.94
C ASN A 305 7.44 5.93 -3.27
N GLY A 306 7.83 4.94 -2.44
CA GLY A 306 9.09 4.94 -1.68
C GLY A 306 9.15 5.90 -0.50
N MET A 307 8.13 6.74 -0.29
CA MET A 307 8.05 7.64 0.88
C MET A 307 7.29 6.97 2.02
N PHE A 308 7.89 7.00 3.22
CA PHE A 308 7.28 6.50 4.44
C PHE A 308 6.48 7.59 5.17
N SER A 309 5.41 7.15 5.82
CA SER A 309 4.50 7.97 6.63
C SER A 309 3.93 7.13 7.76
N ILE A 310 3.41 7.72 8.83
CA ILE A 310 2.60 6.98 9.82
C ILE A 310 1.12 7.34 9.76
N GLU A 311 0.27 6.33 9.95
CA GLU A 311 -1.17 6.50 10.11
C GLU A 311 -1.63 6.16 11.53
N ILE A 312 -2.48 7.01 12.09
CA ILE A 312 -3.10 6.84 13.39
C ILE A 312 -4.58 6.50 13.17
N ASN A 313 -4.90 5.23 13.41
CA ASN A 313 -6.21 4.63 13.20
C ASN A 313 -7.02 4.57 14.52
N ARG A 314 -8.21 3.95 14.50
CA ARG A 314 -9.12 3.82 15.67
C ARG A 314 -8.51 3.26 16.95
N ILE A 315 -7.49 2.41 16.84
CA ILE A 315 -6.79 1.82 18.00
C ILE A 315 -5.56 2.63 18.43
N GLY A 316 -5.22 3.68 17.68
CA GLY A 316 -4.13 4.58 17.99
C GLY A 316 -4.49 5.55 19.11
N LYS A 317 -3.48 6.03 19.82
CA LYS A 317 -3.63 7.10 20.83
C LYS A 317 -2.54 8.13 20.62
N ILE A 318 -2.83 9.37 20.97
CA ILE A 318 -1.84 10.45 21.04
C ILE A 318 -1.95 11.05 22.45
N GLU A 319 -0.82 11.10 23.15
CA GLU A 319 -0.70 11.66 24.49
C GLU A 319 0.32 12.81 24.43
N GLU A 320 -0.06 14.03 24.84
CA GLU A 320 0.87 15.16 24.99
C GLU A 320 1.87 14.85 26.11
N ILE A 321 3.15 15.16 25.89
CA ILE A 321 4.24 14.87 26.84
C ILE A 321 5.00 16.15 27.21
N ASP A 322 5.38 16.28 28.48
CA ASP A 322 6.18 17.41 29.01
C ASP A 322 7.64 17.41 28.51
N GLU A 323 8.05 16.37 27.78
CA GLU A 323 9.39 16.20 27.20
C GLU A 323 9.47 16.92 25.84
N GLU A 324 10.22 18.03 25.80
CA GLU A 324 10.45 18.80 24.57
C GLU A 324 11.36 18.01 23.61
N ILE A 325 10.77 17.50 22.54
CA ILE A 325 11.48 16.81 21.45
C ILE A 325 11.79 17.84 20.36
N ILE A 326 13.06 17.93 19.99
CA ILE A 326 13.51 18.79 18.90
C ILE A 326 13.52 17.95 17.63
N ALA A 327 12.55 18.19 16.73
CA ALA A 327 12.58 17.61 15.41
C ALA A 327 13.79 18.14 14.61
N LYS A 328 14.50 17.24 13.94
CA LYS A 328 15.36 17.60 12.81
C LYS A 328 14.51 18.32 11.75
N PRO A 329 15.04 19.29 10.99
CA PRO A 329 14.26 19.96 9.95
C PRO A 329 13.73 18.99 8.89
N ALA A 330 12.55 19.29 8.34
CA ALA A 330 11.94 18.48 7.29
C ALA A 330 12.68 18.67 5.97
N VAL A 331 13.58 17.76 5.66
CA VAL A 331 14.33 17.73 4.41
C VAL A 331 13.38 17.29 3.30
N PHE A 332 12.90 18.25 2.51
CA PHE A 332 12.29 17.97 1.21
C PHE A 332 13.38 17.50 0.26
N GLU A 333 13.11 16.40 -0.43
CA GLU A 333 14.02 15.77 -1.38
C GLU A 333 13.43 15.85 -2.78
N ILE A 334 14.26 16.24 -3.75
CA ILE A 334 13.98 16.16 -5.18
C ILE A 334 15.03 15.22 -5.77
N CYS A 335 14.62 14.24 -6.56
CA CYS A 335 15.50 13.50 -7.45
C CYS A 335 15.06 13.81 -8.88
N GLY A 336 15.89 14.50 -9.66
CA GLY A 336 15.44 15.06 -10.92
C GLY A 336 16.53 15.69 -11.77
N CYS A 337 16.19 15.98 -13.02
CA CYS A 337 17.08 16.63 -13.98
C CYS A 337 17.11 18.15 -13.73
N ALA A 338 18.29 18.77 -13.74
CA ALA A 338 18.39 20.23 -13.78
C ALA A 338 18.03 20.72 -15.19
N VAL A 339 16.87 21.36 -15.35
CA VAL A 339 16.31 21.77 -16.65
C VAL A 339 16.55 23.25 -16.99
N ASP A 340 16.70 24.12 -16.00
CA ASP A 340 16.99 25.56 -16.20
C ASP A 340 17.84 26.14 -15.05
N ILE A 341 18.59 27.20 -15.36
CA ILE A 341 19.35 28.03 -14.41
C ILE A 341 18.84 29.47 -14.55
N GLN A 342 17.99 29.87 -13.61
CA GLN A 342 17.28 31.15 -13.65
C GLN A 342 18.22 32.35 -13.54
N ALA A 343 17.77 33.48 -14.07
CA ALA A 343 18.45 34.77 -13.97
C ALA A 343 18.79 35.17 -12.51
N GLY A 344 19.99 35.69 -12.31
CA GLY A 344 20.54 35.98 -10.99
C GLY A 344 21.16 34.77 -10.28
N SER A 345 21.44 33.69 -11.00
CA SER A 345 22.45 32.67 -10.65
C SER A 345 23.86 33.17 -11.00
N GLY A 346 24.89 32.54 -10.45
CA GLY A 346 26.29 32.94 -10.64
C GLY A 346 26.78 33.96 -9.61
N LEU A 347 27.70 34.81 -10.02
CA LEU A 347 28.36 35.78 -9.16
C LEU A 347 27.48 37.02 -8.93
N ILE A 348 26.88 37.11 -7.74
CA ILE A 348 25.99 38.21 -7.37
C ILE A 348 26.65 39.17 -6.37
N ARG A 349 26.03 40.34 -6.20
CA ARG A 349 26.40 41.31 -5.17
C ARG A 349 25.26 41.54 -4.19
N ARG A 350 25.55 41.57 -2.90
CA ARG A 350 24.58 41.81 -1.83
C ARG A 350 24.86 43.11 -1.09
N CYS A 351 23.79 43.78 -0.67
CA CYS A 351 23.87 44.93 0.21
C CYS A 351 24.45 44.49 1.57
N PRO A 352 25.49 45.14 2.11
CA PRO A 352 26.04 44.79 3.41
C PRO A 352 25.09 45.10 4.58
N GLU A 353 24.06 45.91 4.37
CA GLU A 353 23.11 46.34 5.40
C GLU A 353 21.86 45.44 5.47
N CYS A 354 21.30 45.01 4.33
CA CYS A 354 20.08 44.17 4.30
C CYS A 354 20.21 42.82 3.59
N ASN A 355 21.41 42.45 3.13
CA ASN A 355 21.72 41.18 2.44
C ASN A 355 20.92 40.90 1.14
N LYS A 356 20.09 41.85 0.69
CA LYS A 356 19.36 41.77 -0.60
C LYS A 356 20.33 41.94 -1.77
N VAL A 357 20.00 41.27 -2.88
CA VAL A 357 20.75 41.35 -4.14
C VAL A 357 20.71 42.78 -4.69
N MET A 358 21.85 43.25 -5.17
CA MET A 358 22.04 44.58 -5.75
C MET A 358 22.06 44.51 -7.26
N SER A 359 21.44 45.46 -7.94
CA SER A 359 21.51 45.60 -9.40
C SER A 359 22.30 46.86 -9.77
N LYS A 360 23.23 46.74 -10.73
CA LYS A 360 24.06 47.85 -11.26
C LYS A 360 24.71 48.74 -10.17
N GLY A 361 25.09 48.13 -9.03
CA GLY A 361 25.71 48.81 -7.90
C GLY A 361 24.75 49.60 -6.98
N MET A 362 23.44 49.36 -7.07
CA MET A 362 22.44 49.95 -6.19
C MET A 362 21.63 48.87 -5.45
N CYS A 363 21.34 49.15 -4.18
CA CYS A 363 20.37 48.45 -3.36
C CYS A 363 19.04 49.19 -3.45
N ALA A 364 17.92 48.45 -3.52
CA ALA A 364 16.58 49.04 -3.59
C ALA A 364 16.19 49.86 -2.33
N GLU A 365 16.81 49.57 -1.18
CA GLU A 365 16.51 50.21 0.11
C GLU A 365 17.59 51.21 0.52
N HIS A 366 18.86 50.80 0.48
CA HIS A 366 20.01 51.56 0.97
C HIS A 366 20.72 52.38 -0.14
N GLY A 367 20.20 52.35 -1.37
CA GLY A 367 20.75 53.11 -2.49
C GLY A 367 22.16 52.66 -2.89
N LYS A 368 23.07 53.62 -3.10
CA LYS A 368 24.41 53.34 -3.64
C LYS A 368 25.40 52.97 -2.51
N VAL A 369 25.52 51.67 -2.26
CA VAL A 369 26.47 51.07 -1.29
C VAL A 369 27.51 50.19 -1.99
N LYS A 370 28.61 49.83 -1.31
CA LYS A 370 29.59 48.87 -1.85
C LYS A 370 29.16 47.44 -1.49
N GLY A 371 28.58 46.73 -2.45
CA GLY A 371 28.10 45.37 -2.25
C GLY A 371 29.22 44.35 -1.97
N LYS A 372 28.93 43.36 -1.12
CA LYS A 372 29.74 42.15 -0.92
C LYS A 372 29.46 41.16 -2.05
N TYR A 373 30.48 40.45 -2.55
CA TYR A 373 30.28 39.33 -3.47
C TYR A 373 29.71 38.11 -2.75
N ASP A 374 28.92 37.32 -3.48
CA ASP A 374 28.30 36.06 -3.04
C ASP A 374 28.04 35.19 -4.28
N LEU A 375 28.08 33.86 -4.14
CA LEU A 375 27.67 32.92 -5.18
C LEU A 375 26.31 32.32 -4.86
N ARG A 376 25.53 32.02 -5.89
CA ARG A 376 24.22 31.35 -5.76
C ARG A 376 23.85 30.67 -7.07
N ILE A 377 23.21 29.51 -6.98
CA ILE A 377 22.48 28.94 -8.12
C ILE A 377 20.97 29.01 -7.81
N LYS A 378 20.19 29.44 -8.78
CA LYS A 378 18.72 29.31 -8.83
C LYS A 378 18.39 28.31 -9.93
N ALA A 379 18.39 27.03 -9.61
CA ALA A 379 18.11 25.97 -10.56
C ALA A 379 16.62 25.61 -10.58
N VAL A 380 16.14 25.06 -11.68
CA VAL A 380 14.86 24.37 -11.76
C VAL A 380 15.16 22.89 -11.94
N PHE A 381 14.58 22.05 -11.09
CA PHE A 381 14.72 20.59 -11.16
C PHE A 381 13.37 19.97 -11.52
N ASP A 382 13.35 19.10 -12.53
CA ASP A 382 12.18 18.32 -12.93
C ASP A 382 12.32 16.89 -12.40
N ASP A 383 11.38 16.46 -11.55
CA ASP A 383 11.33 15.10 -10.98
C ASP A 383 10.44 14.13 -11.78
N GLY A 384 9.92 14.56 -12.94
CA GLY A 384 8.98 13.81 -13.78
C GLY A 384 7.51 13.98 -13.39
N ALA A 385 7.21 14.73 -12.31
CA ALA A 385 5.85 15.08 -11.90
C ALA A 385 5.65 16.59 -11.72
N GLU A 386 6.61 17.28 -11.10
CA GLU A 386 6.60 18.73 -10.87
C GLU A 386 7.99 19.36 -11.13
N ALA A 387 8.00 20.59 -11.63
CA ALA A 387 9.21 21.41 -11.72
C ALA A 387 9.39 22.24 -10.43
N HIS A 388 10.48 22.02 -9.70
CA HIS A 388 10.78 22.70 -8.43
C HIS A 388 11.84 23.79 -8.61
N GLU A 389 11.52 25.05 -8.26
CA GLU A 389 12.53 26.11 -8.17
C GLU A 389 13.39 25.92 -6.90
N THR A 390 14.70 25.77 -7.05
CA THR A 390 15.65 25.54 -5.95
C THR A 390 16.67 26.67 -5.84
N ILE A 391 16.97 27.10 -4.61
CA ILE A 391 18.03 28.06 -4.30
C ILE A 391 19.18 27.33 -3.59
N ILE A 392 20.34 27.30 -4.24
CA ILE A 392 21.59 26.73 -3.73
C ILE A 392 22.49 27.88 -3.25
N ASN A 393 23.00 27.77 -2.02
CA ASN A 393 23.80 28.82 -1.38
C ASN A 393 25.25 28.89 -1.91
N SER A 394 26.03 29.87 -1.46
CA SER A 394 27.42 30.08 -1.89
C SER A 394 28.36 28.92 -1.52
N GLU A 395 28.11 28.19 -0.43
CA GLU A 395 28.96 27.09 0.01
C GLU A 395 28.77 25.88 -0.92
N LEU A 396 27.52 25.45 -1.10
CA LEU A 396 27.16 24.39 -2.04
C LEU A 396 27.53 24.74 -3.48
N THR A 397 27.35 26.01 -3.90
CA THR A 397 27.74 26.46 -5.25
C THR A 397 29.26 26.31 -5.49
N GLN A 398 30.10 26.65 -4.51
CA GLN A 398 31.55 26.48 -4.62
C GLN A 398 31.95 25.00 -4.67
N ASN A 399 31.29 24.15 -3.86
CA ASN A 399 31.54 22.71 -3.86
C ASN A 399 31.16 22.05 -5.19
N LEU A 400 30.00 22.40 -5.77
CA LEU A 400 29.51 21.81 -7.02
C LEU A 400 30.31 22.26 -8.25
N LEU A 401 30.82 23.49 -8.25
CA LEU A 401 31.67 24.02 -9.33
C LEU A 401 33.17 23.74 -9.11
N ASN A 402 33.55 23.18 -7.96
CA ASN A 402 34.94 23.03 -7.51
C ASN A 402 35.78 24.33 -7.66
N MET A 403 35.17 25.47 -7.32
CA MET A 403 35.71 26.81 -7.55
C MET A 403 35.38 27.72 -6.35
N THR A 404 36.33 28.53 -5.88
CA THR A 404 36.07 29.43 -4.74
C THR A 404 35.37 30.74 -5.16
N LEU A 405 34.81 31.46 -4.19
CA LEU A 405 34.27 32.80 -4.40
C LEU A 405 35.32 33.78 -4.94
N GLU A 406 36.55 33.68 -4.46
CA GLU A 406 37.70 34.47 -4.91
C GLU A 406 38.07 34.16 -6.37
N ASP A 407 38.05 32.88 -6.77
CA ASP A 407 38.29 32.47 -8.16
C ASP A 407 37.21 33.01 -9.09
N ALA A 408 35.93 32.88 -8.71
CA ALA A 408 34.81 33.40 -9.48
C ALA A 408 34.87 34.93 -9.66
N VAL A 409 35.28 35.67 -8.61
CA VAL A 409 35.51 37.13 -8.70
C VAL A 409 36.68 37.47 -9.60
N THR A 410 37.75 36.66 -9.58
CA THR A 410 38.93 36.85 -10.43
C THR A 410 38.59 36.61 -11.90
N MET A 411 37.97 35.47 -12.20
CA MET A 411 37.52 35.09 -13.55
C MET A 411 36.60 36.17 -14.17
N ALA A 412 35.56 36.60 -13.44
CA ALA A 412 34.66 37.68 -13.89
C ALA A 412 35.34 39.05 -14.07
N THR A 413 36.49 39.27 -13.43
CA THR A 413 37.30 40.49 -13.59
C THR A 413 38.21 40.39 -14.82
N GLU A 414 38.74 39.21 -15.11
CA GLU A 414 39.61 38.94 -16.27
C GLU A 414 38.82 38.89 -17.59
N THR A 415 37.65 38.25 -17.59
CA THR A 415 36.72 38.24 -18.75
C THR A 415 35.97 39.56 -18.93
N LEU A 416 36.00 40.46 -17.93
CA LEU A 416 35.21 41.69 -17.85
C LEU A 416 33.68 41.46 -17.87
N ASP A 417 33.23 40.23 -17.69
CA ASP A 417 31.82 39.83 -17.71
C ASP A 417 31.42 39.07 -16.42
N PRO A 418 30.56 39.64 -15.56
CA PRO A 418 30.01 38.95 -14.38
C PRO A 418 29.11 37.75 -14.69
N GLU A 419 28.51 37.66 -15.89
CA GLU A 419 27.61 36.57 -16.26
C GLU A 419 28.37 35.30 -16.72
N CYS A 420 29.69 35.35 -16.93
CA CYS A 420 30.46 34.18 -17.36
C CYS A 420 30.34 32.98 -16.39
N ILE A 421 30.15 33.27 -15.09
CA ILE A 421 29.89 32.25 -14.07
C ILE A 421 28.50 31.61 -14.23
N ASN A 422 27.50 32.38 -14.68
CA ASN A 422 26.16 31.90 -14.98
C ASN A 422 26.20 30.91 -16.16
N ASP A 423 26.99 31.21 -17.20
CA ASP A 423 27.12 30.35 -18.37
C ASP A 423 27.91 29.07 -18.08
N ILE A 424 28.94 29.13 -17.22
CA ILE A 424 29.60 27.94 -16.68
C ILE A 424 28.59 27.08 -15.90
N ILE A 425 27.78 27.68 -15.01
CA ILE A 425 26.75 26.93 -14.26
C ILE A 425 25.75 26.27 -15.22
N LYS A 426 25.26 26.96 -16.24
CA LYS A 426 24.35 26.37 -17.24
C LYS A 426 24.97 25.16 -17.93
N THR A 427 26.18 25.33 -18.45
CA THR A 427 26.92 24.27 -19.18
C THR A 427 27.21 23.07 -18.28
N GLU A 428 27.51 23.30 -17.00
CA GLU A 428 27.85 22.23 -16.07
C GLU A 428 26.68 21.61 -15.30
N PHE A 429 25.51 22.25 -15.21
CA PHE A 429 24.35 21.70 -14.49
C PHE A 429 23.27 21.16 -15.41
N VAL A 430 22.92 21.88 -16.48
CA VAL A 430 21.72 21.57 -17.26
C VAL A 430 21.86 20.21 -17.94
N GLY A 431 20.78 19.41 -17.92
CA GLY A 431 20.76 18.07 -18.49
C GLY A 431 21.37 16.97 -17.61
N LYS A 432 21.86 17.30 -16.40
CA LYS A 432 22.38 16.32 -15.43
C LYS A 432 21.36 16.10 -14.30
N TYR A 433 21.30 14.87 -13.79
CA TYR A 433 20.44 14.50 -12.66
C TYR A 433 21.11 14.79 -11.32
N TYR A 434 20.32 15.22 -10.34
CA TYR A 434 20.75 15.54 -8.98
C TYR A 434 19.74 15.06 -7.94
N VAL A 435 20.26 14.74 -6.76
CA VAL A 435 19.49 14.61 -5.53
C VAL A 435 19.67 15.91 -4.74
N VAL A 436 18.59 16.68 -4.59
CA VAL A 436 18.55 17.94 -3.87
C VAL A 436 17.82 17.73 -2.56
N ARG A 437 18.42 18.19 -1.45
CA ARG A 437 17.88 18.05 -0.09
C ARG A 437 17.81 19.42 0.56
N GLY A 438 16.65 19.83 1.07
CA GLY A 438 16.53 21.10 1.80
C GLY A 438 15.12 21.49 2.22
N ALA A 439 14.94 22.70 2.72
CA ALA A 439 13.65 23.19 3.22
C ALA A 439 12.75 23.69 2.08
N LYS A 440 11.57 23.07 1.87
CA LYS A 440 10.55 23.57 0.92
C LYS A 440 9.79 24.75 1.52
N THR A 441 9.71 25.83 0.77
CA THR A 441 8.84 27.00 1.00
C THR A 441 7.74 27.02 -0.07
N ASP A 442 6.77 27.94 0.03
CA ASP A 442 5.66 28.09 -0.93
C ASP A 442 6.09 28.22 -2.40
N ARG A 443 7.33 28.67 -2.66
CA ARG A 443 7.88 28.84 -4.01
C ARG A 443 9.22 28.16 -4.24
N TYR A 444 10.10 28.15 -3.25
CA TYR A 444 11.49 27.72 -3.39
C TYR A 444 11.83 26.55 -2.47
N VAL A 445 12.64 25.61 -2.94
CA VAL A 445 13.40 24.72 -2.07
C VAL A 445 14.74 25.38 -1.75
N ILE A 446 15.03 25.60 -0.47
CA ILE A 446 16.32 26.13 -0.03
C ILE A 446 17.24 24.94 0.23
N ALA A 447 18.19 24.70 -0.68
CA ALA A 447 19.04 23.53 -0.60
C ALA A 447 20.02 23.60 0.57
N GLU A 448 20.06 22.52 1.35
CA GLU A 448 21.00 22.24 2.43
C GLU A 448 22.09 21.26 1.97
N ASN A 449 21.77 20.38 1.02
CA ASN A 449 22.69 19.50 0.32
C ASN A 449 22.22 19.34 -1.14
N VAL A 450 23.18 19.20 -2.07
CA VAL A 450 22.95 18.85 -3.47
C VAL A 450 24.06 17.89 -3.88
N GLU A 451 23.68 16.72 -4.36
CA GLU A 451 24.59 15.69 -4.86
C GLU A 451 24.20 15.35 -6.30
N ARG A 452 25.19 15.13 -7.16
CA ARG A 452 24.93 14.62 -8.53
C ARG A 452 24.43 13.20 -8.40
N ALA A 453 23.30 12.88 -9.02
CA ALA A 453 22.81 11.51 -9.02
C ALA A 453 23.75 10.66 -9.89
N ASP A 454 24.07 9.46 -9.40
CA ASP A 454 24.75 8.45 -10.22
C ASP A 454 23.86 8.09 -11.41
N PHE A 455 24.48 7.73 -12.54
CA PHE A 455 23.74 7.12 -13.65
C PHE A 455 23.03 5.87 -13.14
N VAL A 456 21.77 5.69 -13.52
CA VAL A 456 21.06 4.43 -13.30
C VAL A 456 21.82 3.36 -14.07
N ASP A 457 22.45 2.41 -13.36
CA ASP A 457 23.22 1.37 -14.05
C ASP A 457 22.31 0.52 -14.95
N GLU A 458 22.89 -0.05 -16.01
CA GLU A 458 22.14 -0.84 -16.98
C GLU A 458 21.40 -2.01 -16.33
N ALA A 459 21.91 -2.56 -15.22
CA ALA A 459 21.27 -3.65 -14.50
C ALA A 459 19.97 -3.18 -13.80
N ARG A 460 19.92 -1.94 -13.31
CA ARG A 460 18.73 -1.34 -12.72
C ARG A 460 17.74 -0.87 -13.78
N VAL A 461 18.20 -0.39 -14.94
CA VAL A 461 17.33 -0.14 -16.11
C VAL A 461 16.73 -1.47 -16.61
N PHE A 462 17.55 -2.52 -16.75
CA PHE A 462 17.12 -3.86 -17.14
C PHE A 462 16.09 -4.44 -16.16
N TRP A 463 16.34 -4.31 -14.85
CA TRP A 463 15.40 -4.79 -13.83
C TRP A 463 14.08 -4.03 -13.84
N LEU A 464 14.08 -2.71 -14.08
CA LEU A 464 12.86 -1.93 -14.28
C LEU A 464 12.13 -2.31 -15.59
N LYS A 465 12.87 -2.56 -16.68
CA LYS A 465 12.31 -3.09 -17.94
C LYS A 465 11.62 -4.45 -17.70
N GLU A 466 12.23 -5.37 -16.95
CA GLU A 466 11.58 -6.66 -16.58
C GLU A 466 10.34 -6.46 -15.69
N LEU A 467 10.41 -5.60 -14.67
CA LEU A 467 9.28 -5.37 -13.75
C LEU A 467 8.04 -4.82 -14.48
N ILE A 468 8.25 -3.86 -15.39
CA ILE A 468 7.19 -3.28 -16.23
C ILE A 468 6.66 -4.33 -17.21
N ALA A 469 7.51 -5.19 -17.78
CA ALA A 469 7.09 -6.28 -18.65
C ALA A 469 6.26 -7.34 -17.89
N GLU A 470 6.61 -7.67 -16.63
CA GLU A 470 5.79 -8.56 -15.78
C GLU A 470 4.42 -7.95 -15.48
N GLU A 471 4.33 -6.64 -15.19
CA GLU A 471 3.07 -5.96 -14.92
C GLU A 471 2.18 -5.88 -16.17
N LEU A 472 2.75 -5.53 -17.33
CA LEU A 472 2.04 -5.50 -18.62
C LEU A 472 1.57 -6.90 -19.07
N THR A 473 2.39 -7.94 -18.90
CA THR A 473 1.98 -9.33 -19.21
C THR A 473 0.97 -9.88 -18.20
N GLY A 474 1.02 -9.41 -16.94
CA GLY A 474 -0.03 -9.62 -15.95
C GLY A 474 -1.39 -9.05 -16.38
N ILE A 475 -1.40 -7.85 -16.97
CA ILE A 475 -2.62 -7.23 -17.53
C ILE A 475 -3.18 -8.07 -18.69
N VAL A 476 -2.32 -8.52 -19.63
CA VAL A 476 -2.72 -9.37 -20.77
C VAL A 476 -3.31 -10.71 -20.34
N THR A 477 -2.89 -11.26 -19.20
CA THR A 477 -3.46 -12.52 -18.65
C THR A 477 -4.67 -12.31 -17.73
N GLY A 478 -4.94 -11.07 -17.30
CA GLY A 478 -6.01 -10.72 -16.34
C GLY A 478 -7.37 -10.40 -16.95
N THR A 479 -7.46 -9.98 -18.22
CA THR A 479 -8.72 -9.47 -18.82
C THR A 479 -9.06 -10.09 -20.19
N ALA A 480 -9.03 -11.41 -20.29
CA ALA A 480 -9.46 -12.15 -21.49
C ALA A 480 -10.95 -12.59 -21.45
N THR A 481 -11.88 -11.65 -21.28
CA THR A 481 -13.32 -11.87 -21.58
C THR A 481 -13.92 -10.70 -22.35
N GLU A 482 -14.24 -10.97 -23.61
CA GLU A 482 -15.17 -10.20 -24.47
C GLU A 482 -14.80 -8.73 -24.78
N THR A 483 -14.06 -8.51 -25.88
CA THR A 483 -14.64 -8.09 -27.18
C THR A 483 -13.56 -7.99 -28.27
N ALA A 484 -13.84 -8.50 -29.47
CA ALA A 484 -12.87 -8.55 -30.57
C ALA A 484 -13.14 -7.43 -31.60
N THR A 485 -12.70 -6.20 -31.29
CA THR A 485 -12.60 -5.09 -32.27
C THR A 485 -11.47 -4.08 -32.01
N GLU A 486 -10.77 -4.10 -30.86
CA GLU A 486 -9.73 -3.11 -30.51
C GLU A 486 -8.28 -3.66 -30.56
N ASN A 487 -8.11 -4.91 -31.01
CA ASN A 487 -6.80 -5.60 -30.99
C ASN A 487 -5.84 -5.24 -32.14
N GLU A 488 -6.28 -4.50 -33.17
CA GLU A 488 -5.39 -4.11 -34.27
C GLU A 488 -4.61 -2.80 -33.97
N THR A 489 -5.16 -1.90 -33.15
CA THR A 489 -4.49 -0.63 -32.77
C THR A 489 -3.44 -0.82 -31.67
N LEU A 490 -3.73 -1.66 -30.66
CA LEU A 490 -2.77 -1.97 -29.60
C LEU A 490 -1.54 -2.72 -30.13
N SER A 491 -1.68 -3.49 -31.21
CA SER A 491 -0.54 -4.17 -31.86
C SER A 491 0.38 -3.18 -32.59
N SER A 492 -0.18 -2.14 -33.23
CA SER A 492 0.63 -1.11 -33.91
C SER A 492 1.35 -0.19 -32.94
N GLU A 493 0.70 0.20 -31.83
CA GLU A 493 1.34 0.99 -30.78
C GLU A 493 2.49 0.22 -30.10
N PHE A 494 2.36 -1.11 -29.95
CA PHE A 494 3.42 -1.96 -29.41
C PHE A 494 4.62 -2.09 -30.39
N GLU A 495 4.38 -2.24 -31.70
CA GLU A 495 5.45 -2.24 -32.71
C GLU A 495 6.16 -0.88 -32.87
N GLU A 496 5.44 0.24 -32.69
CA GLU A 496 6.07 1.58 -32.64
C GLU A 496 6.88 1.78 -31.35
N PHE A 497 6.40 1.29 -30.20
CA PHE A 497 7.13 1.38 -28.94
C PHE A 497 8.38 0.48 -28.92
N GLU A 498 8.31 -0.74 -29.46
CA GLU A 498 9.51 -1.57 -29.67
C GLU A 498 10.52 -0.90 -30.63
N LYS A 499 10.07 -0.23 -31.69
CA LYS A 499 10.97 0.56 -32.56
C LYS A 499 11.62 1.70 -31.80
N MET A 500 10.86 2.44 -30.99
CA MET A 500 11.38 3.57 -30.20
C MET A 500 12.44 3.10 -29.17
N LEU A 501 12.21 1.97 -28.52
CA LEU A 501 13.18 1.34 -27.61
C LEU A 501 14.45 0.88 -28.33
N ASN A 502 14.32 0.23 -29.49
CA ASN A 502 15.48 -0.23 -30.27
C ASN A 502 16.29 0.94 -30.87
N THR A 503 15.70 2.11 -31.11
CA THR A 503 16.45 3.31 -31.51
C THR A 503 17.19 3.97 -30.33
N MET A 504 16.66 3.90 -29.11
CA MET A 504 17.37 4.38 -27.92
C MET A 504 18.62 3.55 -27.60
N ASP A 505 18.57 2.23 -27.79
CA ASP A 505 19.75 1.37 -27.60
C ASP A 505 20.86 1.73 -28.63
N SER A 506 20.54 2.18 -29.85
CA SER A 506 21.54 2.61 -30.85
C SER A 506 22.16 4.00 -30.61
N ASP A 507 21.49 4.88 -29.86
CA ASP A 507 22.05 6.20 -29.50
C ASP A 507 23.00 6.11 -28.29
N ILE A 508 22.90 5.05 -27.49
CA ILE A 508 23.80 4.77 -26.36
C ILE A 508 25.16 4.26 -26.86
N ASP A 509 25.19 3.36 -27.85
CA ASP A 509 26.42 2.81 -28.46
C ASP A 509 27.32 3.87 -29.11
N ILE A 510 26.82 5.09 -29.38
CA ILE A 510 27.58 6.18 -30.02
C ILE A 510 28.47 6.94 -29.02
N VAL A 511 28.21 6.82 -27.70
CA VAL A 511 28.91 7.62 -26.68
C VAL A 511 30.23 6.98 -26.21
N ASP A 512 30.36 5.66 -26.36
CA ASP A 512 31.49 4.88 -25.81
C ASP A 512 32.82 4.98 -26.60
N ASP A 513 32.80 5.48 -27.83
CA ASP A 513 33.99 5.51 -28.72
C ASP A 513 34.74 6.87 -28.72
N ILE A 514 34.41 7.79 -27.80
CA ILE A 514 35.14 9.07 -27.61
C ILE A 514 36.18 8.94 -26.50
N ASP A 515 37.41 8.56 -26.88
CA ASP A 515 38.58 8.59 -26.00
C ASP A 515 38.99 10.04 -25.65
N ILE A 516 38.56 10.54 -24.49
CA ILE A 516 38.91 11.88 -23.97
C ILE A 516 40.32 11.86 -23.33
N SER A 517 41.32 11.44 -24.11
CA SER A 517 42.75 11.50 -23.72
C SER A 517 43.66 12.08 -24.82
N GLY A 518 43.19 13.14 -25.50
CA GLY A 518 43.95 13.89 -26.52
C GLY A 518 43.71 15.41 -26.48
N ASP A 519 44.66 16.19 -27.01
CA ASP A 519 44.66 17.66 -26.98
C ASP A 519 43.46 18.30 -27.71
N PHE A 520 42.97 19.40 -27.13
CA PHE A 520 41.68 20.05 -27.46
C PHE A 520 41.56 20.57 -28.91
N ASP A 521 42.68 20.84 -29.60
CA ASP A 521 42.69 21.45 -30.94
C ASP A 521 42.52 20.45 -32.11
N GLU A 522 42.66 19.13 -31.93
CA GLU A 522 42.52 18.17 -33.05
C GLU A 522 41.07 17.70 -33.31
N ASN A 523 40.15 17.82 -32.35
CA ASN A 523 38.78 17.29 -32.50
C ASN A 523 37.81 18.21 -33.27
N ILE A 524 38.10 19.51 -33.42
CA ILE A 524 37.26 20.43 -34.20
C ILE A 524 37.20 20.02 -35.69
N GLY A 525 38.27 19.41 -36.23
CA GLY A 525 38.35 19.01 -37.64
C GLY A 525 37.52 17.77 -38.03
N LYS A 526 36.87 17.08 -37.08
CA LYS A 526 36.05 15.88 -37.37
C LYS A 526 34.55 16.16 -37.50
N ILE A 527 34.08 17.34 -37.08
CA ILE A 527 32.66 17.69 -37.04
C ILE A 527 32.17 18.28 -38.38
N GLU A 528 33.06 18.77 -39.25
CA GLU A 528 32.71 19.43 -40.52
C GLU A 528 32.39 18.48 -41.72
N ASN A 529 32.18 17.18 -41.50
CA ASN A 529 31.96 16.20 -42.58
C ASN A 529 30.77 15.23 -42.32
N PHE A 530 29.65 15.74 -41.80
CA PHE A 530 28.36 15.06 -41.90
C PHE A 530 27.43 15.82 -42.84
N ASP A 531 27.27 15.30 -44.06
CA ASP A 531 26.22 15.74 -44.98
C ASP A 531 24.86 15.34 -44.40
N ILE A 532 24.00 16.34 -44.15
CA ILE A 532 22.59 16.13 -43.79
C ILE A 532 21.80 16.14 -45.11
N GLU A 533 21.21 15.00 -45.48
CA GLU A 533 20.25 14.96 -46.59
C GLU A 533 18.94 15.67 -46.15
N GLU A 534 18.66 16.83 -46.74
CA GLU A 534 17.40 17.55 -46.56
C GLU A 534 16.24 16.73 -47.15
N HIS A 535 15.29 16.30 -46.32
CA HIS A 535 13.99 15.83 -46.78
C HIS A 535 12.95 16.95 -46.64
N GLU A 536 12.40 17.37 -47.79
CA GLU A 536 11.34 18.37 -47.90
C GLU A 536 10.08 17.88 -47.14
N ILE A 537 9.56 18.72 -46.23
CA ILE A 537 8.25 18.53 -45.60
C ILE A 537 7.25 19.42 -46.37
N GLU A 538 6.27 18.80 -47.03
CA GLU A 538 5.21 19.53 -47.73
C GLU A 538 4.30 20.25 -46.72
N GLU A 539 4.06 21.55 -46.94
CA GLU A 539 3.12 22.35 -46.18
C GLU A 539 1.67 21.89 -46.45
N HIS A 540 0.96 21.44 -45.42
CA HIS A 540 -0.49 21.26 -45.48
C HIS A 540 -1.22 22.43 -44.81
N GLU A 541 -2.13 23.05 -45.57
CA GLU A 541 -2.86 24.26 -45.19
C GLU A 541 -3.72 24.09 -43.93
N ILE A 542 -3.73 25.13 -43.10
CA ILE A 542 -4.57 25.24 -41.90
C ILE A 542 -5.95 25.76 -42.32
N GLU A 543 -7.01 24.97 -42.14
CA GLU A 543 -8.38 25.50 -42.17
C GLU A 543 -8.73 26.12 -40.81
N GLU A 544 -8.82 27.46 -40.79
CA GLU A 544 -9.27 28.23 -39.62
C GLU A 544 -10.77 27.98 -39.37
N HIS A 545 -11.12 27.46 -38.19
CA HIS A 545 -12.50 27.46 -37.71
C HIS A 545 -12.70 28.55 -36.67
N GLU A 546 -13.32 29.66 -37.09
CA GLU A 546 -13.83 30.71 -36.20
C GLU A 546 -14.86 30.11 -35.21
N ILE A 547 -14.68 30.39 -33.92
CA ILE A 547 -15.72 30.20 -32.90
C ILE A 547 -15.98 31.56 -32.26
N GLU A 548 -17.20 32.06 -32.45
CA GLU A 548 -17.62 33.40 -32.02
C GLU A 548 -17.56 33.59 -30.50
N GLU A 549 -17.00 34.72 -30.07
CA GLU A 549 -17.14 35.24 -28.71
C GLU A 549 -18.61 35.57 -28.42
N ASN A 550 -19.14 35.13 -27.27
CA ASN A 550 -20.39 35.66 -26.73
C ASN A 550 -20.14 36.29 -25.36
N GLU A 551 -20.12 37.62 -25.31
CA GLU A 551 -20.14 38.37 -24.06
C GLU A 551 -21.54 38.38 -23.42
N VAL A 552 -21.58 38.00 -22.14
CA VAL A 552 -22.27 38.67 -21.02
C VAL A 552 -23.75 39.06 -21.16
N ILE A 553 -24.59 38.40 -20.35
CA ILE A 553 -25.53 39.06 -19.40
C ILE A 553 -25.41 38.38 -18.04
#